data_AF-A0A6A6EC26-F1
#
_entry.id   AF-A0A6A6EC26-F1
#
_cell.length_a   1.000
_cell.length_b   1.000
_cell.length_c   1.000
_cell.angle_alpha   90.00
_cell.angle_beta   90.00
_cell.angle_gamma   90.00
#
_symmetry.space_group_name_H-M   'P 1'
#
loop_
_entity.id
_entity.type
_entity.pdbx_description
1 polymer ?
#
loop_
_entity_poly.entity_id
_entity_poly.type
_entity_poly.pdbx_seq_one_letter_code
_entity_poly.pdbx_strand_id
1 'polypeptide(L)'
;RPPDWDRYRNTISDLYSTSELKKAIKAMRDIHNFKASENQYKKQIAKWGLDTKRIKGTEYKAMLKKKRKRESDEPGKLSQFFLCGQRVPSPNITRYKERMLKCGKITETD
;
A
#
# COMPACT_ATOMS: atom_id res chain seq x y z
N ARG A 1 22.06 -21.10 2.43
CA ARG A 1 22.11 -20.23 1.23
C ARG A 1 20.92 -19.28 1.28
N PRO A 2 21.09 -17.96 1.07
CA PRO A 2 19.96 -17.04 0.98
C PRO A 2 19.00 -17.49 -0.13
N PRO A 3 17.68 -17.37 0.06
CA PRO A 3 16.73 -17.63 -1.02
C PRO A 3 16.98 -16.67 -2.18
N ASP A 4 16.99 -17.19 -3.41
CA ASP A 4 17.13 -16.39 -4.62
C ASP A 4 15.79 -15.75 -4.97
N TRP A 5 15.56 -14.55 -4.42
CA TRP A 5 14.30 -13.82 -4.59
C TRP A 5 14.11 -13.26 -6.00
N ASP A 6 15.20 -12.91 -6.67
CA ASP A 6 15.13 -12.26 -7.98
C ASP A 6 14.70 -13.25 -9.06
N ARG A 7 15.14 -14.50 -8.97
CA ARG A 7 14.68 -15.60 -9.85
C ARG A 7 13.16 -15.79 -9.82
N TYR A 8 12.53 -15.66 -8.65
CA TYR A 8 11.10 -15.91 -8.46
C TYR A 8 10.26 -14.64 -8.32
N ARG A 9 10.83 -13.47 -8.57
CA ARG A 9 10.14 -12.19 -8.37
C ARG A 9 8.82 -12.13 -9.13
N ASN A 10 8.83 -12.49 -10.41
CA ASN A 10 7.64 -12.43 -11.26
C ASN A 10 6.56 -13.41 -10.78
N THR A 11 6.94 -14.65 -10.47
CA THR A 11 6.03 -15.68 -9.94
C THR A 11 5.41 -15.26 -8.61
N ILE A 12 6.21 -14.75 -7.68
CA ILE A 12 5.73 -14.28 -6.38
C ILE A 12 4.81 -13.06 -6.57
N SER A 13 5.15 -12.15 -7.47
CA SER A 13 4.33 -10.97 -7.77
C SER A 13 2.95 -11.36 -8.31
N ASP A 14 2.91 -12.28 -9.26
CA ASP A 14 1.67 -12.75 -9.86
C ASP A 14 0.79 -13.50 -8.84
N LEU A 15 1.38 -14.45 -8.11
CA LEU A 15 0.72 -15.16 -7.01
C LEU A 15 0.19 -14.21 -5.94
N TYR A 16 0.96 -13.19 -5.56
CA TYR A 16 0.54 -12.23 -4.55
C TYR A 16 -0.55 -11.29 -5.05
N SER A 17 -0.56 -10.95 -6.34
CA SER A 17 -1.61 -10.10 -6.92
C SER A 17 -2.97 -10.77 -6.89
N THR A 18 -3.02 -12.07 -7.20
CA THR A 18 -4.25 -12.87 -7.32
C THR A 18 -4.68 -13.52 -6.01
N SER A 19 -3.76 -13.77 -5.08
CA SER A 19 -4.03 -14.56 -3.87
C SER A 19 -3.51 -13.91 -2.58
N GLU A 20 -3.90 -14.47 -1.43
CA GLU A 20 -3.38 -14.05 -0.13
C GLU A 20 -1.92 -14.47 0.06
N LEU A 21 -1.19 -13.73 0.90
CA LEU A 21 0.22 -14.01 1.20
C LEU A 21 0.48 -15.47 1.59
N LYS A 22 -0.39 -16.03 2.44
CA LYS A 22 -0.26 -17.43 2.90
C LYS A 22 -0.39 -18.44 1.76
N LYS A 23 -1.26 -18.17 0.77
CA LYS A 23 -1.43 -19.02 -0.41
C LYS A 23 -0.20 -18.92 -1.32
N ALA A 24 0.33 -17.72 -1.55
CA ALA A 24 1.56 -17.52 -2.30
C ALA A 24 2.77 -18.26 -1.68
N ILE A 25 2.93 -18.17 -0.35
CA ILE A 25 3.98 -18.91 0.38
C ILE A 25 3.83 -20.42 0.21
N LYS A 26 2.60 -20.94 0.35
CA LYS A 26 2.32 -22.36 0.17
C LYS A 26 2.65 -22.82 -1.25
N ALA A 27 2.20 -22.09 -2.27
CA ALA A 27 2.47 -22.41 -3.67
C ALA A 27 3.98 -22.41 -3.98
N MET A 28 4.70 -21.40 -3.50
CA MET A 28 6.16 -21.31 -3.68
C MET A 28 6.92 -22.45 -2.99
N ARG A 29 6.45 -22.89 -1.82
CA ARG A 29 7.04 -24.04 -1.12
C ARG A 29 6.74 -25.34 -1.85
N ASP A 30 5.50 -25.55 -2.25
CA ASP A 30 5.05 -26.85 -2.79
C ASP A 30 5.50 -27.04 -4.25
N ILE A 31 5.56 -25.98 -5.08
CA ILE A 31 5.93 -26.04 -6.51
C ILE A 31 7.43 -25.83 -6.72
N HIS A 32 8.03 -24.86 -6.01
CA HIS A 32 9.42 -24.42 -6.26
C HIS A 32 10.40 -24.81 -5.14
N ASN A 33 9.94 -25.56 -4.12
CA ASN A 33 10.70 -25.87 -2.91
C ASN A 33 11.33 -24.63 -2.25
N PHE A 34 10.69 -23.46 -2.43
CA PHE A 34 11.21 -22.19 -1.94
C PHE A 34 10.77 -21.97 -0.50
N LYS A 35 11.70 -22.23 0.43
CA LYS A 35 11.46 -22.13 1.88
C LYS A 35 11.91 -20.76 2.39
N ALA A 36 10.95 -19.88 2.64
CA ALA A 36 11.16 -18.60 3.31
C ALA A 36 10.03 -18.31 4.29
N SER A 37 10.32 -17.54 5.34
CA SER A 37 9.34 -17.17 6.37
C SER A 37 8.39 -16.09 5.88
N GLU A 38 7.21 -16.01 6.47
CA GLU A 38 6.21 -15.00 6.13
C GLU A 38 6.76 -13.56 6.25
N ASN A 39 7.60 -13.31 7.27
CA ASN A 39 8.24 -12.01 7.46
C ASN A 39 9.25 -11.68 6.34
N GLN A 40 9.97 -12.67 5.82
CA GLN A 40 10.88 -12.46 4.68
C GLN A 40 10.09 -12.10 3.42
N TYR A 41 8.97 -12.79 3.15
CA TYR A 41 8.09 -12.44 2.04
C TYR A 41 7.53 -11.01 2.19
N LYS A 42 7.03 -10.63 3.37
CA LYS A 42 6.51 -9.27 3.62
C LYS A 42 7.57 -8.21 3.33
N LYS A 43 8.80 -8.41 3.81
CA LYS A 43 9.93 -7.51 3.54
C LYS A 43 10.23 -7.42 2.05
N GLN A 44 10.22 -8.54 1.35
CA GLN A 44 10.53 -8.58 -0.08
C GLN A 44 9.43 -7.92 -0.93
N ILE A 45 8.15 -8.22 -0.64
CA ILE A 45 6.99 -7.59 -1.29
C ILE A 45 7.01 -6.08 -1.08
N ALA A 46 7.32 -5.62 0.13
CA ALA A 46 7.47 -4.21 0.42
C ALA A 46 8.64 -3.59 -0.36
N LYS A 47 9.80 -4.26 -0.42
CA LYS A 47 10.97 -3.83 -1.22
C LYS A 47 10.64 -3.70 -2.71
N TRP A 48 9.77 -4.57 -3.24
CA TRP A 48 9.31 -4.51 -4.62
C TRP A 48 8.17 -3.52 -4.88
N GLY A 49 7.67 -2.83 -3.84
CA GLY A 49 6.55 -1.91 -3.99
C GLY A 49 5.20 -2.59 -4.27
N LEU A 50 5.09 -3.89 -4.01
CA LEU A 50 3.88 -4.68 -4.28
C LEU A 50 2.85 -4.65 -3.14
N ASP A 51 3.16 -3.97 -2.04
CA ASP A 51 2.26 -3.77 -0.89
C ASP A 51 1.17 -2.73 -1.21
N THR A 52 0.39 -3.00 -2.26
CA THR A 52 -0.63 -2.11 -2.84
C THR A 52 -2.04 -2.43 -2.36
N LYS A 53 -2.22 -3.58 -1.69
CA LYS A 53 -3.53 -4.04 -1.18
C LYS A 53 -4.11 -3.11 -0.11
N ARG A 54 -3.28 -2.31 0.55
CA ARG A 54 -3.71 -1.35 1.58
C ARG A 54 -2.97 -0.03 1.45
N ILE A 55 -3.74 1.05 1.47
CA ILE A 55 -3.19 2.40 1.54
C ILE A 55 -2.70 2.66 2.96
N LYS A 56 -1.42 3.03 3.09
CA LYS A 56 -0.79 3.30 4.38
C LYS A 56 -1.24 4.65 4.95
N GLY A 57 -1.17 4.79 6.27
CA GLY A 57 -1.51 6.07 6.93
C GLY A 57 -0.64 7.24 6.43
N THR A 58 0.64 6.97 6.13
CA THR A 58 1.57 7.95 5.55
C THR A 58 1.09 8.43 4.18
N GLU A 59 0.58 7.53 3.33
CA GLU A 59 0.01 7.87 2.02
C GLU A 59 -1.25 8.73 2.17
N TYR A 60 -2.15 8.36 3.10
CA TYR A 60 -3.32 9.19 3.40
C TYR A 60 -2.94 10.58 3.91
N LYS A 61 -1.93 10.69 4.79
CA LYS A 61 -1.44 11.98 5.28
C LYS A 61 -0.87 12.83 4.13
N ALA A 62 -0.08 12.22 3.24
CA ALA A 62 0.47 12.91 2.08
C ALA A 62 -0.63 13.37 1.11
N MET A 63 -1.65 12.55 0.85
CA MET A 63 -2.81 12.91 0.04
C MET A 63 -3.61 14.05 0.67
N LEU A 64 -3.82 14.02 1.99
CA LEU A 64 -4.51 15.08 2.71
C LEU A 64 -3.77 16.42 2.60
N LYS A 65 -2.45 16.42 2.79
CA LYS A 65 -1.62 17.62 2.63
C LYS A 65 -1.70 18.20 1.22
N LYS A 66 -1.61 17.34 0.19
CA LYS A 66 -1.75 17.74 -1.21
C LYS A 66 -3.16 18.30 -1.51
N LYS A 67 -4.20 17.68 -0.93
CA LYS A 67 -5.59 18.13 -1.09
C LYS A 67 -5.77 19.53 -0.52
N ARG A 68 -5.34 19.77 0.72
CA ARG A 68 -5.44 21.08 1.39
C ARG A 68 -4.67 22.16 0.64
N LYS A 69 -3.44 21.85 0.19
CA LYS A 69 -2.66 22.78 -0.62
C LYS A 69 -3.41 23.17 -1.90
N ARG A 70 -3.97 22.20 -2.62
CA ARG A 70 -4.74 22.48 -3.84
C ARG A 70 -6.03 23.26 -3.55
N GLU A 71 -6.72 22.98 -2.45
CA GLU A 71 -7.89 23.76 -2.03
C GLU A 71 -7.53 25.22 -1.72
N SER A 72 -6.34 25.47 -1.19
CA SER A 72 -5.81 26.83 -0.96
C SER A 72 -5.40 27.52 -2.25
N ASP A 73 -4.71 26.82 -3.16
CA ASP A 73 -4.19 27.39 -4.40
C ASP A 73 -5.30 27.57 -5.47
N GLU A 74 -6.26 26.63 -5.54
CA GLU A 74 -7.32 26.55 -6.54
C GLU A 74 -8.67 26.18 -5.86
N PRO A 75 -9.37 27.14 -5.23
CA PRO A 75 -10.62 26.86 -4.53
C PRO A 75 -11.70 26.32 -5.49
N GLY A 76 -12.41 25.28 -5.07
CA GLY A 76 -13.52 24.66 -5.81
C GLY A 76 -13.14 23.53 -6.76
N LYS A 77 -11.84 23.24 -6.95
CA LYS A 77 -11.40 22.16 -7.85
C LYS A 77 -11.41 20.80 -7.15
N LEU A 78 -12.11 19.83 -7.73
CA LEU A 78 -12.14 18.46 -7.20
C LEU A 78 -10.77 17.79 -7.35
N SER A 79 -10.32 17.16 -6.27
CA SER A 79 -9.06 16.39 -6.24
C SER A 79 -9.31 14.89 -6.38
N GLN A 80 -8.60 14.26 -7.32
CA GLN A 80 -8.53 12.81 -7.47
C GLN A 80 -7.10 12.33 -7.24
N PHE A 81 -6.95 11.25 -6.49
CA PHE A 81 -5.66 10.64 -6.18
C PHE A 81 -5.58 9.23 -6.74
N PHE A 82 -4.40 8.89 -7.24
CA PHE A 82 -4.04 7.55 -7.71
C PHE A 82 -2.80 7.09 -6.95
N LEU A 83 -2.83 5.86 -6.46
CA LEU A 83 -1.70 5.21 -5.79
C LEU A 83 -1.47 3.85 -6.45
N CYS A 84 -0.26 3.63 -6.96
CA CYS A 84 0.11 2.39 -7.66
C CYS A 84 -0.88 2.01 -8.79
N GLY A 85 -1.33 3.01 -9.57
CA GLY A 85 -2.30 2.83 -10.65
C GLY A 85 -3.76 2.63 -10.19
N GLN A 86 -4.02 2.58 -8.88
CA GLN A 86 -5.36 2.42 -8.32
C GLN A 86 -5.92 3.77 -7.86
N ARG A 87 -7.17 4.07 -8.24
CA ARG A 87 -7.87 5.26 -7.76
C ARG A 87 -8.13 5.13 -6.26
N VAL A 88 -7.74 6.15 -5.51
CA VAL A 88 -8.10 6.25 -4.08
C VAL A 88 -9.49 6.88 -3.96
N PRO A 89 -10.48 6.19 -3.36
CA PRO A 89 -11.78 6.79 -3.14
C PRO A 89 -11.71 7.97 -2.18
N SER A 90 -12.27 9.12 -2.56
CA SER A 90 -12.34 10.32 -1.72
C SER A 90 -12.94 10.07 -0.32
N PRO A 91 -14.00 9.24 -0.16
CA PRO A 91 -14.54 8.92 1.16
C PRO A 91 -13.52 8.27 2.11
N ASN A 92 -12.57 7.49 1.58
CA ASN A 92 -11.52 6.88 2.41
C ASN A 92 -10.57 7.93 2.99
N ILE A 93 -10.25 8.95 2.22
CA ILE A 93 -9.40 10.08 2.66
C ILE A 93 -10.14 10.89 3.74
N THR A 94 -11.43 11.18 3.54
CA THR A 94 -12.26 11.88 4.53
C THR A 94 -12.36 11.09 5.83
N ARG A 95 -12.67 9.79 5.76
CA ARG A 95 -12.74 8.91 6.94
C ARG A 95 -11.40 8.84 7.69
N TYR A 96 -10.27 8.83 6.96
CA TYR A 96 -8.95 8.91 7.58
C TYR A 96 -8.75 10.25 8.30
N LYS A 97 -9.10 11.39 7.66
CA LYS A 97 -9.02 12.74 8.26
C LYS A 97 -9.79 12.78 9.58
N GLU A 98 -11.07 12.42 9.57
CA GLU A 98 -11.95 12.44 10.75
C GLU A 98 -11.38 11.60 11.90
N ARG A 99 -10.90 10.38 11.58
CA ARG A 99 -10.29 9.50 12.58
C ARG A 99 -9.04 10.12 13.20
N MET A 100 -8.19 10.77 12.40
CA MET A 100 -6.96 11.38 12.91
C MET A 100 -7.22 12.65 13.72
N LEU A 101 -8.22 13.45 13.34
CA LEU A 101 -8.70 14.59 14.12
C LEU A 101 -9.23 14.14 15.49
N LYS A 102 -10.09 13.11 15.52
CA LYS A 102 -10.64 12.56 16.77
C LYS A 102 -9.55 12.06 17.73
N CYS A 103 -8.47 11.49 17.19
CA CYS A 103 -7.35 11.01 17.99
C CYS A 103 -6.28 12.07 18.28
N GLY A 104 -6.47 13.34 17.86
CA GLY A 104 -5.50 14.42 18.06
C GLY A 104 -4.17 14.25 17.32
N LYS A 105 -4.09 13.37 16.31
CA LYS A 105 -2.84 13.05 15.59
C LYS A 105 -2.56 13.97 14.40
N ILE A 106 -3.57 14.74 13.99
CA ILE A 106 -3.53 15.72 12.91
C ILE A 106 -4.41 16.88 13.39
N THR A 107 -4.00 18.12 13.11
CA THR A 107 -4.80 19.32 13.35
C THR A 107 -5.59 19.70 12.10
N GLU A 108 -6.59 20.60 12.23
CA GLU A 108 -7.29 21.16 11.06
C GLU A 108 -6.37 21.96 10.14
N THR A 109 -5.16 22.30 10.60
CA THR A 109 -4.17 23.09 9.87
C THR A 109 -2.97 22.29 9.33
N ASP A 110 -2.71 21.06 9.82
CA ASP A 110 -1.65 20.11 9.33
C ASP A 110 -1.87 19.47 7.92
#